data_AF-A0A815P7A5-F1
#
_entry.id   AF-A0A815P7A5-F1
#
_cell.length_a   1.000
_cell.length_b   1.000
_cell.length_c   1.000
_cell.angle_alpha   90.00
_cell.angle_beta   90.00
_cell.angle_gamma   90.00
#
_symmetry.space_group_name_H-M   'P 1'
#
loop_
_entity.id
_entity.type
_entity.pdbx_description
1 polymer ?
#
loop_
_entity_poly.entity_id
_entity_poly.type
_entity_poly.pdbx_seq_one_letter_code
_entity_poly.pdbx_strand_id
1 'polypeptide(L)'
;MINCYDLNEMDIQAIKLYREMPSELINEVTHICVLNACSHSGLVDEARSIFKNIQNKREKIYVTMIDFLSHASFFDEAQELTDEYERYHSPVLSMYFEKGLRSNVQSIFP
;
A
#
# COMPACT_ATOMS: atom_id res chain seq x y z
N MET A 1 5.06 22.33 8.33
CA MET A 1 4.22 22.51 7.13
C MET A 1 5.12 22.88 5.97
N ILE A 2 5.59 21.88 5.23
CA ILE A 2 6.13 22.05 3.88
C ILE A 2 5.05 21.42 3.00
N ASN A 3 3.98 22.17 2.76
CA ASN A 3 3.07 21.86 1.67
C ASN A 3 3.71 22.41 0.41
N CYS A 4 4.59 21.62 -0.20
CA CYS A 4 4.94 21.77 -1.59
C CYS A 4 4.52 20.47 -2.26
N TYR A 5 3.29 20.43 -2.79
CA TYR A 5 2.94 19.52 -3.87
C TYR A 5 3.70 20.01 -5.12
N ASP A 6 5.02 19.99 -5.06
CA ASP A 6 5.84 20.10 -6.26
C ASP A 6 5.74 18.74 -6.91
N LEU A 7 4.87 18.66 -7.92
CA LEU A 7 4.91 17.59 -8.91
C LEU A 7 6.27 17.67 -9.57
N ASN A 8 7.28 17.01 -9.00
CA ASN A 8 8.57 16.92 -9.63
C ASN A 8 8.34 16.23 -10.98
N GLU A 9 8.82 16.82 -12.07
CA GLU A 9 8.69 16.24 -13.41
C GLU A 9 9.18 14.79 -13.45
N MET A 10 10.12 14.45 -12.55
CA MET A 10 10.65 13.12 -12.31
C MET A 10 9.62 12.11 -11.78
N ASP A 11 8.72 12.50 -10.88
CA ASP A 11 7.74 11.59 -10.28
C ASP A 11 6.65 11.22 -11.30
N ILE A 12 6.21 12.19 -12.12
CA ILE A 12 5.29 11.95 -13.24
C ILE A 12 5.96 11.07 -14.31
N GLN A 13 7.24 11.30 -14.60
CA GLN A 13 8.00 10.45 -15.53
C GLN A 13 8.15 9.02 -15.00
N ALA A 14 8.40 8.84 -13.71
CA ALA A 14 8.50 7.52 -13.09
C ALA A 14 7.19 6.73 -13.23
N ILE A 15 6.04 7.37 -13.01
CA ILE A 15 4.72 6.73 -13.18
C ILE A 15 4.44 6.38 -14.65
N LYS A 16 4.80 7.27 -15.59
CA LYS A 16 4.65 7.00 -17.03
C LYS A 16 5.51 5.83 -17.47
N LEU A 17 6.79 5.83 -17.12
CA LEU A 17 7.71 4.73 -17.41
C LEU A 17 7.20 3.43 -16.82
N TYR A 18 6.72 3.44 -15.57
CA TYR A 18 6.14 2.27 -14.94
C TYR A 18 4.94 1.69 -15.71
N ARG A 19 4.06 2.55 -16.25
CA ARG A 19 2.91 2.11 -17.06
C ARG A 19 3.30 1.55 -18.43
N GLU A 20 4.43 2.00 -18.97
CA GLU A 20 4.97 1.54 -20.24
C GLU A 20 5.84 0.28 -20.09
N MET A 21 6.29 -0.05 -18.87
CA MET A 21 7.10 -1.23 -18.62
C MET A 21 6.29 -2.52 -18.80
N PRO A 22 6.84 -3.53 -19.52
CA PRO A 22 6.24 -4.85 -19.58
C PRO A 22 6.08 -5.42 -18.17
N SER A 23 4.89 -5.96 -17.89
CA SER A 23 4.55 -6.52 -16.58
C SER A 23 5.53 -7.60 -16.09
N GLU A 24 6.17 -8.30 -17.02
CA GLU A 24 7.15 -9.35 -16.81
C GLU A 24 8.51 -8.82 -16.31
N LEU A 25 8.79 -7.53 -16.54
CA LEU A 25 10.02 -6.86 -16.11
C LEU A 25 9.84 -6.05 -14.82
N ILE A 26 8.60 -5.86 -14.37
CA ILE A 26 8.31 -5.13 -13.14
C ILE A 26 8.58 -6.06 -11.95
N ASN A 27 9.46 -5.63 -11.06
CA ASN A 27 9.78 -6.35 -9.84
C ASN A 27 9.32 -5.57 -8.60
N GLU A 28 9.46 -6.20 -7.43
CA GLU A 28 9.12 -5.60 -6.13
C GLU A 28 9.79 -4.24 -5.90
N VAL A 29 11.06 -4.09 -6.30
CA VAL A 29 11.81 -2.84 -6.14
C VAL A 29 11.19 -1.74 -7.00
N THR A 30 10.82 -2.04 -8.25
CA THR A 30 10.16 -1.09 -9.14
C THR A 30 8.83 -0.60 -8.55
N HIS A 31 8.02 -1.50 -7.98
CA HIS A 31 6.77 -1.11 -7.31
C HIS A 31 7.01 -0.17 -6.13
N ILE A 32 7.98 -0.48 -5.26
CA ILE A 32 8.31 0.35 -4.10
C ILE A 32 8.82 1.73 -4.55
N CYS A 33 9.70 1.78 -5.56
CA CYS A 33 10.21 3.03 -6.09
C CYS A 33 9.09 3.95 -6.59
N VAL A 34 8.10 3.40 -7.30
CA VAL A 34 7.00 4.19 -7.84
C VAL A 34 6.02 4.62 -6.73
N LEU A 35 5.77 3.78 -5.73
CA LEU A 35 4.97 4.16 -4.56
C LEU A 35 5.65 5.30 -3.76
N ASN A 36 6.98 5.25 -3.60
CA ASN A 36 7.73 6.34 -2.97
C ASN A 36 7.70 7.63 -3.78
N ALA A 37 7.78 7.56 -5.11
CA ALA A 37 7.60 8.73 -5.97
C ALA A 37 6.19 9.33 -5.82
N CYS A 38 5.16 8.49 -5.73
CA CYS A 38 3.80 8.94 -5.43
C CYS A 38 3.70 9.57 -4.03
N SER A 39 4.48 9.07 -3.06
CA SER A 39 4.56 9.62 -1.70
C SER A 39 5.10 11.04 -1.68
N HIS A 40 6.23 11.29 -2.34
CA HIS A 40 6.83 12.61 -2.42
C HIS A 40 5.95 13.63 -3.14
N SER A 41 5.26 13.21 -4.20
CA SER A 41 4.37 14.07 -4.98
C SER A 41 2.94 14.17 -4.43
N GLY A 42 2.60 13.44 -3.37
CA GLY A 42 1.24 13.40 -2.81
C GLY A 42 0.17 12.82 -3.76
N LEU A 43 0.56 11.95 -4.69
CA LEU A 43 -0.31 11.35 -5.70
C LEU A 43 -1.04 10.11 -5.16
N VAL A 44 -1.99 10.34 -4.25
CA VAL A 44 -2.70 9.28 -3.52
C VAL A 44 -3.49 8.35 -4.44
N ASP A 45 -4.21 8.90 -5.40
CA ASP A 45 -5.05 8.09 -6.30
C ASP A 45 -4.21 7.18 -7.20
N GLU A 46 -3.04 7.67 -7.63
CA GLU A 46 -2.09 6.87 -8.41
C GLU A 46 -1.44 5.77 -7.58
N ALA A 47 -0.99 6.10 -6.36
CA ALA A 47 -0.45 5.11 -5.43
C ALA A 47 -1.46 3.98 -5.17
N ARG A 48 -2.74 4.31 -4.93
CA ARG A 48 -3.83 3.33 -4.74
C ARG A 48 -4.03 2.44 -5.97
N SER A 49 -4.08 3.05 -7.16
CA SER A 49 -4.25 2.32 -8.42
C SER A 49 -3.10 1.34 -8.65
N ILE A 50 -1.87 1.80 -8.45
CA ILE A 50 -0.66 0.98 -8.60
C ILE A 50 -0.68 -0.15 -7.59
N PHE A 51 -0.89 0.16 -6.31
CA PHE A 51 -0.96 -0.82 -5.23
C PHE A 51 -1.99 -1.91 -5.53
N LYS A 52 -3.20 -1.54 -5.96
CA LYS A 52 -4.26 -2.50 -6.30
C LYS A 52 -3.85 -3.47 -7.42
N ASN A 53 -3.10 -3.00 -8.41
CA ASN A 53 -2.65 -3.82 -9.55
C ASN A 53 -1.50 -4.79 -9.23
N ILE A 54 -0.85 -4.66 -8.07
CA ILE A 54 0.20 -5.59 -7.63
C ILE A 54 -0.45 -6.90 -7.18
N GLN A 55 -0.22 -8.00 -7.91
CA GLN A 55 -0.77 -9.32 -7.58
C GLN A 55 -0.09 -9.94 -6.36
N ASN A 56 1.26 -9.92 -6.31
CA ASN A 56 2.05 -10.55 -5.26
C ASN A 56 2.62 -9.49 -4.31
N LYS A 57 1.73 -8.84 -3.54
CA LYS A 57 2.14 -7.84 -2.53
C LYS A 57 2.92 -8.55 -1.42
N ARG A 58 4.18 -8.15 -1.26
CA ARG A 58 5.04 -8.58 -0.15
C ARG A 58 5.02 -7.56 0.98
N GLU A 59 5.51 -7.96 2.15
CA GLU A 59 5.62 -7.13 3.36
C GLU A 59 6.10 -5.70 3.07
N LYS A 60 7.20 -5.55 2.33
CA LYS A 60 7.77 -4.23 2.04
C LYS A 60 6.82 -3.31 1.28
N ILE A 61 6.00 -3.86 0.38
CA ILE A 61 5.01 -3.09 -0.39
C ILE A 61 3.87 -2.61 0.52
N TYR A 62 3.43 -3.44 1.47
CA TYR A 62 2.45 -3.04 2.49
C TYR A 62 2.99 -1.94 3.39
N VAL A 63 4.20 -2.12 3.93
CA VAL A 63 4.86 -1.14 4.80
C VAL A 63 5.00 0.20 4.09
N THR A 64 5.45 0.22 2.83
CA THR A 64 5.55 1.46 2.04
C THR A 64 4.19 2.12 1.81
N MET A 65 3.13 1.36 1.54
CA MET A 65 1.79 1.93 1.35
C MET A 65 1.20 2.48 2.66
N ILE A 66 1.40 1.79 3.78
CA ILE A 66 0.93 2.22 5.11
C ILE A 66 1.65 3.50 5.53
N ASP A 67 2.98 3.55 5.36
CA ASP A 67 3.79 4.75 5.65
C ASP A 67 3.33 5.94 4.79
N PHE A 68 3.11 5.70 3.49
CA PHE A 68 2.57 6.71 2.59
C PHE A 68 1.21 7.26 3.07
N LEU A 69 0.23 6.40 3.35
CA LEU A 69 -1.10 6.81 3.80
C LEU A 69 -1.04 7.55 5.15
N SER A 70 -0.16 7.11 6.04
CA SER A 70 0.10 7.79 7.33
C SER A 70 0.61 9.21 7.13
N HIS A 71 1.55 9.40 6.19
CA HIS A 71 2.08 10.73 5.84
C HIS A 71 1.06 11.60 5.11
N ALA A 72 0.20 10.99 4.29
CA ALA A 72 -0.86 11.68 3.57
C ALA A 72 -2.12 11.95 4.44
N SER A 73 -2.07 11.64 5.75
CA SER A 73 -3.17 11.82 6.72
C SER A 73 -4.41 10.96 6.44
N PHE A 74 -4.27 9.84 5.73
CA PHE A 74 -5.34 8.85 5.51
C PHE A 74 -5.23 7.73 6.55
N PHE A 75 -5.38 8.09 7.83
CA PHE A 75 -5.15 7.17 8.95
C PHE A 75 -6.10 5.97 8.96
N ASP A 76 -7.38 6.18 8.62
CA ASP A 76 -8.37 5.10 8.57
C ASP A 76 -7.95 4.02 7.55
N GLU A 77 -7.52 4.44 6.36
CA GLU A 77 -7.09 3.54 5.30
C GLU A 77 -5.74 2.86 5.63
N ALA A 78 -4.81 3.60 6.27
CA ALA A 78 -3.56 3.04 6.78
C ALA A 78 -3.80 1.94 7.83
N GLN A 79 -4.80 2.15 8.71
CA GLN A 79 -5.19 1.17 9.71
C GLN A 79 -5.83 -0.06 9.06
N GLU A 80 -6.77 0.13 8.11
CA GLU A 80 -7.37 -0.98 7.36
C GLU A 80 -6.32 -1.85 6.65
N LEU A 81 -5.31 -1.22 6.04
CA LEU A 81 -4.19 -1.91 5.39
C LEU A 81 -3.29 -2.65 6.37
N THR A 82 -3.09 -2.11 7.56
CA THR A 82 -2.32 -2.75 8.63
C THR A 82 -3.07 -3.99 9.14
N ASP A 83 -4.38 -3.87 9.38
CA ASP A 83 -5.24 -4.98 9.80
C ASP A 83 -5.30 -6.07 8.72
N GLU A 84 -5.37 -5.69 7.44
CA GLU A 84 -5.28 -6.62 6.31
C GLU A 84 -3.94 -7.36 6.32
N TYR A 85 -2.82 -6.63 6.45
CA TYR A 85 -1.49 -7.20 6.48
C TYR A 85 -1.32 -8.18 7.66
N GLU A 86 -1.71 -7.79 8.87
CA GLU A 86 -1.65 -8.64 10.06
C GLU A 86 -2.52 -9.89 9.93
N ARG A 87 -3.71 -9.77 9.30
CA ARG A 87 -4.60 -10.92 9.06
C ARG A 87 -3.99 -11.97 8.14
N TYR A 88 -3.21 -11.56 7.13
CA TYR A 88 -2.57 -12.49 6.19
C TYR A 88 -1.22 -13.02 6.69
N HIS A 89 -0.46 -12.25 7.48
CA HIS A 89 0.87 -12.64 7.95
C HIS A 89 0.91 -13.19 9.39
N SER A 90 -0.18 -13.10 10.16
CA SER A 90 -0.35 -13.88 11.40
C SER A 90 -0.96 -15.25 11.07
N PRO A 91 -0.20 -16.37 11.21
CA PRO A 91 -0.71 -17.72 10.91
C PRO A 91 -1.91 -18.10 11.78
N VAL A 92 -2.02 -17.48 12.95
CA VAL A 92 -3.09 -17.70 13.91
C VAL A 92 -4.37 -17.01 13.42
N LEU A 93 -4.30 -15.74 12.98
CA LEU A 93 -5.46 -14.99 12.50
C LEU A 93 -5.99 -15.52 11.16
N SER A 94 -5.12 -15.94 10.24
CA SER A 94 -5.55 -16.53 8.96
C SER A 94 -6.35 -17.83 9.18
N MET A 95 -5.90 -18.68 10.11
CA MET A 95 -6.60 -19.90 10.51
C MET A 95 -7.99 -19.62 11.13
N TYR A 96 -8.12 -18.60 11.98
CA TYR A 96 -9.41 -18.23 12.59
C TYR A 96 -10.42 -17.71 11.56
N PHE A 97 -9.96 -17.06 10.50
CA PHE A 97 -10.82 -16.50 9.46
C PHE A 97 -11.27 -17.56 8.44
N GLU A 98 -10.39 -18.46 8.02
CA GLU A 98 -10.73 -19.61 7.16
C GLU A 98 -11.79 -20.52 7.80
N LYS A 99 -11.82 -20.60 9.14
CA LYS A 99 -12.81 -21.36 9.90
C LYS A 99 -14.16 -20.66 10.11
N GLY A 100 -14.38 -19.47 9.56
CA GLY A 100 -15.72 -18.90 9.45
C GLY A 100 -16.32 -18.33 10.75
N LEU A 101 -15.54 -17.65 11.58
CA LEU A 101 -16.10 -16.80 12.65
C LEU A 101 -16.51 -15.43 12.08
N ARG A 102 -17.61 -15.42 11.32
CA ARG A 102 -18.22 -14.22 10.73
C ARG A 102 -19.07 -13.39 11.71
N SER A 103 -18.82 -13.48 13.01
CA SER A 103 -19.62 -12.76 14.00
C SER A 103 -18.77 -12.39 15.22
N ASN A 104 -18.58 -11.08 15.39
CA ASN A 104 -18.05 -10.36 16.55
C ASN A 104 -16.53 -10.36 16.75
N VAL A 105 -15.85 -9.50 16.00
CA VAL A 105 -14.47 -9.06 16.30
C VAL A 105 -14.45 -7.90 17.32
N GLN A 106 -15.60 -7.49 17.88
CA GLN A 106 -15.68 -6.42 18.89
C GLN A 106 -15.47 -6.87 20.34
N SER A 107 -15.13 -8.13 20.64
CA SER A 107 -14.99 -8.59 22.02
C SER A 107 -13.66 -9.29 22.38
N ILE A 108 -12.62 -9.15 21.57
CA ILE A 108 -11.33 -9.83 21.83
C ILE A 108 -10.18 -8.84 21.96
N PHE A 109 -10.37 -7.83 22.80
CA PHE A 109 -9.27 -7.19 23.52
C PHE A 109 -9.78 -6.79 24.91
N PRO A 110 -9.27 -7.36 26.03
CA PRO A 110 -9.49 -6.82 27.36
C PRO A 110 -8.70 -5.52 27.59
#